data_AF-A0A5N3P7A9-F1
#
_entry.id   AF-A0A5N3P7A9-F1
#
_cell.length_a   1.000
_cell.length_b   1.000
_cell.length_c   1.000
_cell.angle_alpha   90.00
_cell.angle_beta   90.00
_cell.angle_gamma   90.00
#
_symmetry.space_group_name_H-M   'P 1'
#
loop_
_entity.id
_entity.type
_entity.pdbx_description
1 polymer ?
#
loop_
_entity_poly.entity_id
_entity_poly.type
_entity_poly.pdbx_seq_one_letter_code
_entity_poly.pdbx_strand_id
1 'polypeptide(L)'
;MMHVRSYVVAAMAAAGVFVTAPASAQSSNCQDAQKFLGERQSLIEQINKLGGGGKKKTIDPRAACGVFTKLVNNGDAGVKWITANKDWCQVPDVFANSFTEDHKRAVDMKGKACAAAAKVAQMEKQAKQSQERGGGLLGGNGLTGSYTMPKGAL
;
A
#
# COMPACT_ATOMS: atom_id res chain seq x y z
N MET A 1 86.60 -13.83 -31.68
CA MET A 1 86.38 -12.80 -30.65
C MET A 1 84.88 -12.67 -30.43
N MET A 2 84.43 -12.93 -29.19
CA MET A 2 83.11 -12.58 -28.63
C MET A 2 82.74 -11.12 -28.99
N HIS A 3 81.48 -10.71 -29.10
CA HIS A 3 80.55 -10.59 -27.98
C HIS A 3 79.09 -10.53 -28.46
N VAL A 4 78.29 -11.45 -27.93
CA VAL A 4 76.83 -11.30 -27.77
C VAL A 4 76.60 -10.22 -26.71
N ARG A 5 75.78 -9.21 -27.01
CA ARG A 5 75.20 -8.31 -25.99
C ARG A 5 73.70 -8.23 -26.18
N SER A 6 73.03 -8.97 -25.31
CA SER A 6 71.61 -8.91 -25.01
C SER A 6 71.26 -7.53 -24.43
N TYR A 7 70.26 -6.85 -25.00
CA TYR A 7 69.63 -5.67 -24.41
C TYR A 7 68.11 -5.87 -24.40
N VAL A 8 67.63 -6.33 -23.24
CA VAL A 8 66.47 -5.84 -22.46
C VAL A 8 65.27 -5.26 -23.25
N VAL A 9 64.21 -6.08 -23.30
CA VAL A 9 62.80 -5.79 -22.96
C VAL A 9 62.29 -4.35 -23.14
N ALA A 10 61.32 -4.19 -24.03
CA ALA A 10 60.22 -3.23 -23.86
C ALA A 10 58.94 -3.80 -24.49
N ALA A 11 58.29 -4.72 -23.77
CA ALA A 11 56.88 -5.03 -24.01
C ALA A 11 56.07 -3.83 -23.50
N MET A 12 55.72 -2.90 -24.39
CA MET A 12 54.70 -1.91 -24.07
C MET A 12 53.34 -2.62 -24.03
N ALA A 13 52.92 -2.95 -22.82
CA ALA A 13 51.55 -3.31 -22.52
C ALA A 13 50.64 -2.17 -23.00
N ALA A 14 49.78 -2.45 -23.97
CA ALA A 14 48.61 -1.65 -24.24
C ALA A 14 47.66 -1.81 -23.04
N ALA A 15 47.94 -1.08 -21.97
CA ALA A 15 47.00 -0.90 -20.87
C ALA A 15 45.82 -0.11 -21.44
N GLY A 16 44.75 -0.83 -21.79
CA GLY A 16 43.46 -0.23 -22.10
C GLY A 16 43.03 0.60 -20.90
N VAL A 17 43.19 1.91 -21.01
CA VAL A 17 42.55 2.87 -20.11
C VAL A 17 41.06 2.75 -20.42
N PHE A 18 40.38 1.90 -19.66
CA PHE A 18 38.93 1.98 -19.54
C PHE A 18 38.63 3.35 -18.95
N VAL A 19 38.29 4.29 -19.82
CA VAL A 19 37.63 5.53 -19.44
C VAL A 19 36.30 5.10 -18.82
N THR A 20 36.26 4.97 -17.49
CA THR A 20 35.00 4.96 -16.74
C THR A 20 34.41 6.35 -16.88
N ALA A 21 33.61 6.56 -17.93
CA ALA A 21 32.73 7.71 -18.00
C ALA A 21 31.92 7.75 -16.69
N PRO A 22 31.69 8.94 -16.09
CA PRO A 22 30.78 9.00 -14.96
C PRO A 22 29.43 8.48 -15.46
N ALA A 23 28.87 7.51 -14.75
CA ALA A 23 27.59 6.90 -15.07
C ALA A 23 26.43 7.88 -14.78
N SER A 24 26.47 9.04 -15.43
CA SER A 24 25.54 10.15 -15.26
C SER A 24 24.23 9.96 -16.02
N ALA A 25 24.09 8.88 -16.80
CA ALA A 25 22.89 8.56 -17.57
C ALA A 25 21.89 7.65 -16.82
N GLN A 26 22.28 7.07 -15.69
CA GLN A 26 21.45 6.14 -14.92
C GLN A 26 21.06 6.69 -13.53
N SER A 27 21.41 7.95 -13.23
CA SER A 27 20.97 8.64 -12.00
C SER A 27 19.47 8.95 -12.01
N SER A 28 18.84 9.07 -13.19
CA SER A 28 17.43 9.44 -13.36
C SER A 28 16.48 8.49 -12.64
N ASN A 29 16.75 7.19 -12.69
CA ASN A 29 15.84 6.18 -12.16
C ASN A 29 15.98 6.00 -10.64
N CYS A 30 17.12 6.40 -10.06
CA CYS A 30 17.32 6.33 -8.61
C CYS A 30 16.49 7.38 -7.85
N GLN A 31 16.28 8.55 -8.47
CA GLN A 31 15.48 9.64 -7.93
C GLN A 31 13.98 9.32 -7.92
N ASP A 32 13.52 8.45 -8.82
CA ASP A 32 12.12 8.00 -8.88
C ASP A 32 11.66 7.31 -7.58
N ALA A 33 12.60 6.81 -6.76
CA ALA A 33 12.29 6.27 -5.44
C ALA A 33 11.59 7.30 -4.54
N GLN A 34 12.01 8.56 -4.61
CA GLN A 34 11.46 9.65 -3.80
C GLN A 34 9.97 9.84 -4.07
N LYS A 35 9.53 9.61 -5.31
CA LYS A 35 8.13 9.73 -5.70
C LYS A 35 7.25 8.72 -4.98
N PHE A 36 7.55 7.43 -5.11
CA PHE A 36 6.70 6.40 -4.48
C PHE A 36 6.84 6.43 -2.96
N LEU A 37 8.01 6.77 -2.40
CA LEU A 37 8.19 6.90 -0.96
C LEU A 37 7.43 8.08 -0.37
N GLY A 38 7.42 9.23 -1.05
CA GLY A 38 6.63 10.40 -0.65
C GLY A 38 5.12 10.10 -0.68
N GLU A 39 4.65 9.45 -1.74
CA GLU A 39 3.26 8.98 -1.83
C GLU A 39 2.92 7.99 -0.70
N ARG A 40 3.83 7.05 -0.42
CA ARG A 40 3.65 6.05 0.64
C ARG A 40 3.53 6.71 2.01
N GLN A 41 4.37 7.70 2.31
CA GLN A 41 4.30 8.47 3.55
C GLN A 41 2.94 9.17 3.68
N SER A 42 2.48 9.85 2.63
CA SER A 42 1.17 10.52 2.63
C SER A 42 0.02 9.53 2.86
N LEU A 43 0.11 8.32 2.30
CA LEU A 43 -0.88 7.26 2.53
C LEU A 43 -0.85 6.74 3.96
N ILE A 44 0.34 6.55 4.55
CA ILE A 44 0.46 6.16 5.96
C ILE A 44 -0.12 7.24 6.89
N GLU A 45 0.10 8.52 6.60
CA GLU A 45 -0.53 9.62 7.34
C GLU A 45 -2.06 9.58 7.25
N GLN A 46 -2.61 9.27 6.07
CA GLN A 46 -4.06 9.08 5.91
C GLN A 46 -4.56 7.88 6.74
N ILE A 47 -3.81 6.77 6.79
CA ILE A 47 -4.14 5.61 7.63
C ILE A 47 -4.12 5.97 9.11
N ASN A 48 -3.10 6.71 9.57
CA ASN A 48 -3.03 7.17 10.96
C ASN A 48 -4.20 8.10 11.33
N LYS A 49 -4.62 8.94 10.38
CA LYS A 49 -5.82 9.80 10.54
C LYS A 49 -7.11 8.99 10.57
N LEU A 50 -7.22 7.92 9.77
CA LEU A 50 -8.35 6.97 9.83
C LEU A 50 -8.45 6.28 11.18
N GLY A 51 -7.31 5.93 11.78
CA GLY A 51 -7.23 5.31 13.11
C GLY A 51 -7.48 6.27 14.28
N GLY A 52 -7.40 7.60 14.04
CA GLY A 52 -7.73 8.71 14.93
C GLY A 52 -7.62 8.48 16.45
N GLY A 53 -6.68 9.14 17.11
CA GLY A 53 -6.54 9.09 18.58
C GLY A 53 -7.85 9.37 19.34
N GLY A 54 -8.25 8.44 20.23
CA GLY A 54 -9.40 8.56 21.13
C GLY A 54 -10.07 7.22 21.50
N LYS A 55 -10.82 7.18 22.61
CA LYS A 55 -11.34 5.95 23.23
C LYS A 55 -12.60 5.33 22.56
N LYS A 56 -13.16 5.94 21.50
CA LYS A 56 -14.41 5.48 20.84
C LYS A 56 -14.47 5.80 19.34
N LYS A 57 -13.39 5.60 18.58
CA LYS A 57 -13.42 5.86 17.13
C LYS A 57 -13.67 4.58 16.34
N THR A 58 -14.80 4.55 15.65
CA THR A 58 -15.14 3.58 14.62
C THR A 58 -14.40 3.95 13.34
N ILE A 59 -13.55 3.05 12.84
CA ILE A 59 -12.94 3.19 11.51
C ILE A 59 -14.03 2.95 10.47
N ASP A 60 -14.24 3.87 9.53
CA ASP A 60 -15.08 3.61 8.37
C ASP A 60 -14.37 2.61 7.44
N PRO A 61 -14.88 1.38 7.29
CA PRO A 61 -14.22 0.37 6.48
C PRO A 61 -14.21 0.74 4.99
N ARG A 62 -15.13 1.57 4.50
CA ARG A 62 -15.14 2.06 3.11
C ARG A 62 -13.94 2.95 2.85
N ALA A 63 -13.74 3.94 3.72
CA ALA A 63 -12.59 4.84 3.65
C ALA A 63 -11.27 4.08 3.80
N ALA A 64 -11.20 3.13 4.76
CA ALA A 64 -10.04 2.28 4.95
C ALA A 64 -9.73 1.43 3.70
N CYS A 65 -10.72 0.77 3.11
CA CYS A 65 -10.56 -0.01 1.88
C CYS A 65 -9.97 0.84 0.75
N GLY A 66 -10.44 2.08 0.58
CA GLY A 66 -9.92 3.01 -0.42
C GLY A 66 -8.44 3.38 -0.20
N VAL A 67 -8.06 3.74 1.03
CA VAL A 67 -6.68 4.12 1.34
C VAL A 67 -5.73 2.93 1.25
N PHE A 68 -6.10 1.76 1.79
CA PHE A 68 -5.28 0.55 1.66
C PHE A 68 -5.14 0.06 0.21
N THR A 69 -6.16 0.28 -0.63
CA THR A 69 -6.03 0.01 -2.07
C THR A 69 -4.95 0.87 -2.71
N LYS A 70 -4.92 2.17 -2.40
CA LYS A 70 -3.86 3.07 -2.88
C LYS A 70 -2.48 2.65 -2.34
N LEU A 71 -2.40 2.26 -1.07
CA LEU A 71 -1.15 1.79 -0.45
C LEU A 71 -0.62 0.52 -1.12
N VAL A 72 -1.49 -0.43 -1.47
CA VAL A 72 -1.11 -1.64 -2.22
C VAL A 72 -0.58 -1.27 -3.60
N ASN A 73 -1.30 -0.45 -4.38
CA ASN A 73 -0.86 -0.05 -5.72
C ASN A 73 0.49 0.69 -5.69
N ASN A 74 0.70 1.56 -4.69
CA ASN A 74 1.99 2.22 -4.46
C ASN A 74 3.09 1.20 -4.10
N GLY A 75 2.78 0.21 -3.26
CA GLY A 75 3.69 -0.87 -2.92
C GLY A 75 4.03 -1.77 -4.11
N ASP A 76 3.09 -2.07 -5.01
CA ASP A 76 3.35 -2.81 -6.25
C ASP A 76 4.37 -2.06 -7.12
N ALA A 77 4.19 -0.75 -7.27
CA ALA A 77 5.13 0.11 -7.99
C ALA A 77 6.51 0.15 -7.32
N GLY A 78 6.55 0.24 -5.99
CA GLY A 78 7.79 0.23 -5.22
C GLY A 78 8.54 -1.10 -5.30
N VAL A 79 7.85 -2.25 -5.19
CA VAL A 79 8.46 -3.58 -5.34
C VAL A 79 9.03 -3.71 -6.74
N LYS A 80 8.27 -3.36 -7.78
CA LYS A 80 8.73 -3.38 -9.17
C LYS A 80 9.98 -2.51 -9.36
N TRP A 81 9.97 -1.31 -8.80
CA TRP A 81 11.12 -0.40 -8.87
C TRP A 81 12.34 -0.99 -8.15
N ILE A 82 12.18 -1.52 -6.93
CA ILE A 82 13.27 -2.14 -6.17
C ILE A 82 13.85 -3.32 -6.97
N THR A 83 13.01 -4.21 -7.49
CA THR A 83 13.48 -5.36 -8.30
C THR A 83 14.28 -4.91 -9.51
N ALA A 84 13.85 -3.85 -10.19
CA ALA A 84 14.52 -3.36 -11.39
C ALA A 84 15.79 -2.54 -11.11
N ASN A 85 15.92 -1.95 -9.92
CA ASN A 85 16.92 -0.92 -9.65
C ASN A 85 17.82 -1.19 -8.43
N LYS A 86 17.59 -2.25 -7.64
CA LYS A 86 18.30 -2.44 -6.35
C LYS A 86 19.82 -2.51 -6.49
N ASP A 87 20.33 -3.19 -7.52
CA ASP A 87 21.77 -3.39 -7.68
C ASP A 87 22.44 -2.11 -8.18
N TRP A 88 21.75 -1.42 -9.10
CA TRP A 88 22.24 -0.16 -9.67
C TRP A 88 22.19 1.00 -8.66
N CYS A 89 21.05 1.18 -8.00
CA CYS A 89 20.84 2.24 -7.02
C CYS A 89 21.35 1.87 -5.61
N GLN A 90 22.10 0.76 -5.48
CA GLN A 90 22.66 0.28 -4.22
C GLN A 90 21.64 0.26 -3.07
N VAL A 91 20.42 -0.20 -3.36
CA VAL A 91 19.35 -0.31 -2.37
C VAL A 91 19.73 -1.43 -1.39
N PRO A 92 19.81 -1.16 -0.08
CA PRO A 92 20.15 -2.19 0.88
C PRO A 92 19.13 -3.34 0.87
N ASP A 93 19.60 -4.60 0.90
CA ASP A 93 18.70 -5.77 0.90
C ASP A 93 17.74 -5.76 2.09
N VAL A 94 18.18 -5.25 3.24
CA VAL A 94 17.33 -5.06 4.42
C VAL A 94 16.12 -4.18 4.11
N PHE A 95 16.32 -3.12 3.32
CA PHE A 95 15.23 -2.24 2.88
C PHE A 95 14.35 -2.93 1.84
N ALA A 96 14.93 -3.62 0.86
CA ALA A 96 14.16 -4.34 -0.15
C ALA A 96 13.24 -5.41 0.48
N ASN A 97 13.78 -6.16 1.46
CA ASN A 97 13.06 -7.18 2.19
C ASN A 97 11.98 -6.57 3.08
N SER A 98 12.31 -5.53 3.87
CA SER A 98 11.32 -4.88 4.73
C SER A 98 10.20 -4.23 3.92
N PHE A 99 10.51 -3.58 2.79
CA PHE A 99 9.49 -3.01 1.91
C PHE A 99 8.54 -4.06 1.36
N THR A 100 9.08 -5.22 0.94
CA THR A 100 8.29 -6.34 0.43
C THR A 100 7.37 -6.91 1.52
N GLU A 101 7.89 -7.10 2.73
CA GLU A 101 7.08 -7.55 3.88
C GLU A 101 6.00 -6.53 4.25
N ASP A 102 6.33 -5.25 4.24
CA ASP A 102 5.38 -4.16 4.49
C ASP A 102 4.27 -4.13 3.44
N HIS A 103 4.62 -4.35 2.18
CA HIS A 103 3.64 -4.45 1.10
C HIS A 103 2.72 -5.66 1.27
N LYS A 104 3.24 -6.84 1.64
CA LYS A 104 2.40 -8.02 1.96
C LYS A 104 1.41 -7.71 3.08
N ARG A 105 1.85 -7.02 4.14
CA ARG A 105 0.96 -6.58 5.24
C ARG A 105 -0.11 -5.61 4.74
N ALA A 106 0.25 -4.67 3.86
CA ALA A 106 -0.73 -3.76 3.25
C ALA A 106 -1.79 -4.50 2.42
N VAL A 107 -1.41 -5.57 1.69
CA VAL A 107 -2.33 -6.42 0.92
C VAL A 107 -3.33 -7.14 1.85
N ASP A 108 -2.87 -7.74 2.94
CA ASP A 108 -3.74 -8.39 3.92
C ASP A 108 -4.72 -7.38 4.56
N MET A 109 -4.22 -6.21 4.96
CA MET A 109 -5.05 -5.16 5.55
C MET A 109 -6.07 -4.58 4.57
N LYS A 110 -5.72 -4.44 3.28
CA LYS A 110 -6.66 -4.11 2.21
C LYS A 110 -7.79 -5.16 2.15
N GLY A 111 -7.44 -6.45 2.15
CA GLY A 111 -8.41 -7.54 2.13
C GLY A 111 -9.42 -7.43 3.28
N LYS A 112 -8.93 -7.23 4.51
CA LYS A 112 -9.77 -7.07 5.70
C LYS A 112 -10.66 -5.82 5.63
N ALA A 113 -10.10 -4.68 5.27
CA ALA A 113 -10.83 -3.42 5.18
C ALA A 113 -11.93 -3.47 4.11
N CYS A 114 -11.62 -4.02 2.93
CA CYS A 114 -12.59 -4.14 1.85
C CYS A 114 -13.67 -5.20 2.13
N ALA A 115 -13.33 -6.31 2.78
CA ALA A 115 -14.32 -7.28 3.25
C ALA A 115 -15.29 -6.66 4.26
N ALA A 116 -14.78 -5.86 5.21
CA ALA A 116 -15.62 -5.11 6.14
C ALA A 116 -16.51 -4.08 5.42
N ALA A 117 -15.98 -3.38 4.41
CA ALA A 117 -16.74 -2.41 3.61
C ALA A 117 -17.90 -3.08 2.86
N ALA A 118 -17.66 -4.26 2.28
CA ALA A 118 -18.69 -5.04 1.61
C ALA A 118 -19.80 -5.49 2.58
N LYS A 119 -19.43 -5.94 3.80
CA LYS A 119 -20.41 -6.28 4.84
C LYS A 119 -21.26 -5.08 5.25
N VAL A 120 -20.66 -3.91 5.45
CA VAL A 120 -21.39 -2.67 5.76
C VAL A 120 -22.37 -2.33 4.63
N ALA A 121 -21.94 -2.39 3.37
CA ALA A 121 -22.81 -2.11 2.24
C ALA A 121 -24.00 -3.10 2.13
N GLN A 122 -23.78 -4.38 2.46
CA GLN A 122 -24.85 -5.38 2.50
C GLN A 122 -25.87 -5.08 3.62
N MET A 123 -25.39 -4.78 4.83
CA MET A 123 -26.27 -4.42 5.96
C MET A 123 -27.06 -3.15 5.67
N GLU A 124 -26.45 -2.12 5.07
CA GLU A 124 -27.13 -0.88 4.67
C GLU A 124 -28.24 -1.15 3.64
N LYS A 125 -28.02 -2.05 2.67
CA LYS A 125 -29.04 -2.44 1.69
C LYS A 125 -30.22 -3.16 2.36
N GLN A 126 -29.94 -4.10 3.27
CA GLN A 126 -30.98 -4.81 4.02
C GLN A 126 -31.78 -3.85 4.90
N ALA A 127 -31.11 -2.91 5.58
CA ALA A 127 -31.76 -1.89 6.39
C ALA A 127 -32.71 -1.01 5.57
N LYS A 128 -32.29 -0.59 4.37
CA LYS A 128 -33.14 0.18 3.44
C LYS A 128 -34.35 -0.62 2.97
N GLN A 129 -34.17 -1.87 2.58
CA GLN A 129 -35.27 -2.74 2.14
C GLN A 129 -36.29 -3.02 3.26
N SER A 130 -35.84 -3.17 4.50
CA SER A 130 -36.71 -3.32 5.67
C SER A 130 -37.47 -2.03 6.01
N GLN A 131 -36.91 -0.87 5.68
CA GLN A 131 -37.57 0.43 5.85
C GLN A 131 -38.63 0.69 4.76
N GLU A 132 -38.42 0.18 3.55
CA GLU A 132 -39.33 0.33 2.40
C GLU A 132 -40.49 -0.68 2.39
N ARG A 133 -40.33 -1.88 2.99
CA ARG A 133 -41.37 -2.93 3.03
C ARG A 133 -42.45 -2.76 4.12
N GLY A 134 -42.46 -1.64 4.83
CA GLY A 134 -43.53 -1.29 5.77
C GLY A 134 -43.42 -2.00 7.12
N GLY A 135 -43.44 -1.22 8.20
CA GLY A 135 -43.50 -1.73 9.57
C GLY A 135 -42.17 -1.71 10.30
N GLY A 136 -41.67 -0.51 10.59
CA GLY A 136 -40.53 -0.34 11.49
C GLY A 136 -40.85 -0.86 12.88
N LEU A 137 -40.34 -2.05 13.21
CA LEU A 137 -40.23 -2.63 14.56
C LEU A 137 -39.40 -1.74 15.53
N LEU A 138 -38.81 -0.66 15.04
CA LEU A 138 -38.07 0.35 15.82
C LEU A 138 -38.56 1.79 15.55
N GLY A 139 -39.66 1.94 14.80
CA GLY A 139 -40.38 3.19 14.65
C GLY A 139 -41.45 3.30 15.72
N GLY A 140 -41.06 3.78 16.90
CA GLY A 140 -41.99 4.13 17.97
C GLY A 140 -42.94 5.24 17.54
N ASN A 141 -44.00 4.88 16.82
CA ASN A 141 -45.27 5.60 16.70
C ASN A 141 -46.44 4.68 17.06
N GLY A 142 -46.22 3.75 17.98
CA GLY A 142 -47.24 2.86 18.55
C GLY A 142 -48.17 3.53 19.58
N LEU A 143 -48.52 4.81 19.40
CA LEU A 143 -49.54 5.49 20.22
C LEU A 143 -50.79 5.92 19.43
N THR A 144 -50.92 5.57 18.15
CA THR A 144 -52.16 5.83 17.38
C THR A 144 -52.66 4.65 16.54
N GLY A 145 -52.00 3.49 16.57
CA GLY A 145 -52.55 2.26 16.01
C GLY A 145 -53.52 1.64 17.01
N SER A 146 -54.82 1.86 16.82
CA SER A 146 -55.91 1.26 17.60
C SER A 146 -55.69 -0.22 17.83
N TYR A 147 -55.22 -0.59 19.03
CA TYR A 147 -55.21 -1.96 19.49
C TYR A 147 -56.63 -2.25 19.96
N THR A 148 -57.42 -2.91 19.11
CA THR A 148 -58.74 -3.41 19.50
C THR A 148 -58.52 -4.46 20.59
N MET A 149 -58.73 -4.08 21.85
CA MET A 149 -58.76 -5.01 22.97
C MET A 149 -59.87 -6.05 22.73
N PRO A 150 -59.58 -7.36 22.70
CA PRO A 150 -60.64 -8.36 22.68
C PRO A 150 -61.38 -8.30 24.01
N LYS A 151 -62.67 -7.95 23.96
CA LYS A 151 -63.57 -8.02 25.11
C LYS A 151 -63.72 -9.49 25.51
N GLY A 152 -63.23 -9.84 26.71
CA GLY A 152 -63.45 -11.19 27.25
C GLY A 152 -62.63 -11.59 28.48
N ALA A 153 -61.72 -10.75 28.99
CA ALA A 153 -61.02 -11.04 30.24
C ALA A 153 -61.50 -10.12 31.37
N LEU A 154 -62.63 -10.50 31.98
CA LEU A 154 -63.00 -10.16 33.36
C LEU A 154 -63.11 -11.48 34.13
#